data_AF-A0A940YL02-F1
#
_entry.id   AF-A0A940YL02-F1
#
_cell.length_a   1.000
_cell.length_b   1.000
_cell.length_c   1.000
_cell.angle_alpha   90.00
_cell.angle_beta   90.00
_cell.angle_gamma   90.00
#
_symmetry.space_group_name_H-M   'P 1'
#
loop_
_entity.id
_entity.type
_entity.pdbx_description
1 polymer ?
#
loop_
_entity_poly.entity_id
_entity_poly.type
_entity_poly.pdbx_seq_one_letter_code
_entity_poly.pdbx_strand_id
1 'polypeptide(L)'
;MPAPAAPSPAQAEVTRRLSAIVKRFNAIPDPYRTADMVAAAKRFMGEYKHCKALFDQGRFTDAAAFLDPMDAAVQALEDLQAALPQRIKEAQDQADQGKEIAGQLKSDTELKAARKNWKTVSEEDKIKALRKVVAAQSKCLGIPPPELVIEHIPPADGLVTNGYFSPADGKLHINMDPASSVQNFERAVDLAILENAHHWQAHLVRQLKAGALKPGDPNFEQAQMFAVNEIHPGGYITGQEDYAAYKKQPLEDHAWTTGPQTAKQIIKGL
;
A
#
# COMPACT_ATOMS: atom_id res chain seq x y z
N MET A 1 -18.68 49.03 37.05
CA MET A 1 -18.13 48.47 35.80
C MET A 1 -19.31 48.12 34.90
N PRO A 2 -19.33 48.56 33.64
CA PRO A 2 -20.40 48.17 32.72
C PRO A 2 -20.39 46.65 32.50
N ALA A 3 -21.57 46.05 32.36
CA ALA A 3 -21.69 44.65 32.00
C ALA A 3 -21.09 44.41 30.60
N PRO A 4 -20.41 43.28 30.35
CA PRO A 4 -19.92 42.95 29.02
C PRO A 4 -21.10 42.88 28.04
N ALA A 5 -20.90 43.41 26.83
CA ALA A 5 -21.89 43.34 25.77
C ALA A 5 -22.18 41.88 25.39
N ALA A 6 -23.44 41.56 25.07
CA ALA A 6 -23.81 40.24 24.59
C ALA A 6 -23.10 39.94 23.25
N PRO A 7 -22.65 38.68 23.03
CA PRO A 7 -22.00 38.30 21.78
C PRO A 7 -22.95 38.44 20.60
N SER A 8 -22.40 38.79 19.43
CA SER A 8 -23.17 38.83 18.18
C SER A 8 -23.64 37.42 17.77
N PRO A 9 -24.71 37.27 16.96
CA PRO A 9 -25.13 35.96 16.44
C PRO A 9 -24.01 35.21 15.70
N ALA A 10 -23.20 35.92 14.91
CA ALA A 10 -22.05 35.33 14.21
C ALA A 10 -20.97 34.84 15.19
N GLN A 11 -20.67 35.61 16.24
CA GLN A 11 -19.72 35.20 17.28
C GLN A 11 -20.20 33.96 18.02
N ALA A 12 -21.48 33.91 18.40
CA ALA A 12 -22.08 32.78 19.09
C ALA A 12 -22.02 31.50 18.26
N GLU A 13 -22.35 31.59 16.96
CA GLU A 13 -22.32 30.44 16.06
C GLU A 13 -20.91 29.91 15.83
N VAL A 14 -19.94 30.79 15.55
CA VAL A 14 -18.55 30.38 15.38
C VAL A 14 -18.01 29.75 16.67
N THR A 15 -18.31 30.33 17.82
CA THR A 15 -17.88 29.79 19.13
C THR A 15 -18.45 28.39 19.35
N ARG A 16 -19.74 28.19 19.07
CA ARG A 16 -20.41 26.89 19.22
C ARG A 16 -19.78 25.83 18.34
N ARG A 17 -19.62 26.11 17.04
CA ARG A 17 -19.06 25.17 16.07
C ARG A 17 -17.57 24.89 16.33
N LEU A 18 -16.77 25.93 16.52
CA LEU A 18 -15.34 25.80 16.82
C LEU A 18 -15.11 24.95 18.07
N SER A 19 -15.88 25.19 19.13
CA SER A 19 -15.80 24.41 20.37
C SER A 19 -16.14 22.94 20.15
N ALA A 20 -17.16 22.65 19.34
CA ALA A 20 -17.54 21.27 19.00
C ALA A 20 -16.42 20.56 18.21
N ILE A 21 -15.85 21.22 17.20
CA ILE A 21 -14.77 20.67 16.38
C ILE A 21 -13.51 20.41 17.22
N VAL A 22 -13.08 21.39 18.04
CA VAL A 22 -11.90 21.25 18.91
C VAL A 22 -12.12 20.13 19.93
N LYS A 23 -13.33 19.98 20.47
CA LYS A 23 -13.68 18.88 21.38
C LYS A 23 -13.53 17.52 20.69
N ARG A 24 -14.00 17.37 19.45
CA ARG A 24 -13.83 16.15 18.64
C ARG A 24 -12.35 15.86 18.40
N PHE A 25 -11.57 16.84 17.95
CA PHE A 25 -10.13 16.68 17.72
C PHE A 25 -9.39 16.19 18.97
N ASN A 26 -9.65 16.80 20.13
CA ASN A 26 -9.04 16.42 21.40
C ASN A 26 -9.48 15.05 21.92
N ALA A 27 -10.59 14.49 21.41
CA ALA A 27 -11.07 13.16 21.77
C ALA A 27 -10.39 12.04 20.96
N ILE A 28 -9.68 12.37 19.88
CA ILE A 28 -8.98 11.39 19.05
C ILE A 28 -7.68 10.97 19.76
N PRO A 29 -7.51 9.68 20.10
CA PRO A 29 -6.30 9.20 20.73
C PRO A 29 -5.14 9.20 19.73
N ASP A 30 -4.02 9.81 20.11
CA ASP A 30 -2.77 9.86 19.32
C ASP A 30 -2.99 10.25 17.83
N PRO A 31 -3.44 11.49 17.54
CA PRO A 31 -3.75 11.95 16.17
C PRO A 31 -2.51 12.06 15.26
N TYR A 32 -1.34 11.59 15.71
CA TYR A 32 -0.06 11.65 15.00
C TYR A 32 0.56 10.27 14.79
N ARG A 33 -0.21 9.19 15.00
CA ARG A 33 0.30 7.82 14.96
C ARG A 33 0.76 7.34 13.59
N THR A 34 0.09 7.75 12.52
CA THR A 34 0.43 7.37 11.13
C THR A 34 0.69 8.62 10.28
N ALA A 35 1.38 8.46 9.15
CA ALA A 35 1.66 9.58 8.25
C ALA A 35 0.38 10.28 7.75
N ASP A 36 -0.67 9.50 7.45
CA ASP A 36 -1.98 10.02 7.02
C ASP A 36 -2.64 10.82 8.15
N MET A 37 -2.59 10.31 9.39
CA MET A 37 -3.12 11.01 10.56
C MET A 37 -2.32 12.30 10.81
N VAL A 38 -0.99 12.27 10.71
CA VAL A 38 -0.15 13.47 10.82
C VAL A 38 -0.54 14.51 9.75
N ALA A 39 -0.80 14.09 8.51
CA ALA A 39 -1.20 14.99 7.44
C ALA A 39 -2.58 15.64 7.73
N ALA A 40 -3.57 14.85 8.15
CA ALA A 40 -4.89 15.35 8.51
C ALA A 40 -4.86 16.26 9.75
N ALA A 41 -4.07 15.92 10.78
CA ALA A 41 -3.88 16.75 11.96
C ALA A 41 -3.17 18.07 11.63
N LYS A 42 -2.15 18.06 10.77
CA LYS A 42 -1.50 19.28 10.29
C LYS A 42 -2.48 20.18 9.53
N ARG A 43 -3.35 19.61 8.70
CA ARG A 43 -4.41 20.35 8.01
C ARG A 43 -5.33 21.03 9.02
N PHE A 44 -5.87 20.27 9.97
CA PHE A 44 -6.71 20.82 11.04
C PHE A 44 -6.02 21.97 11.79
N MET A 45 -4.77 21.78 12.22
CA MET A 45 -4.02 22.81 12.97
C MET A 45 -3.75 24.06 12.13
N GLY A 46 -3.51 23.90 10.83
CA GLY A 46 -3.38 24.99 9.88
C GLY A 46 -4.66 25.82 9.80
N GLU A 47 -5.80 25.18 9.58
CA GLU A 47 -7.09 25.88 9.48
C GLU A 47 -7.50 26.51 10.82
N TYR A 48 -7.30 25.80 11.94
CA TYR A 48 -7.57 26.29 13.30
C TYR A 48 -6.80 27.59 13.58
N LYS A 49 -5.53 27.67 13.19
CA LYS A 49 -4.70 28.87 13.37
C LYS A 49 -5.29 30.09 12.65
N HIS A 50 -5.75 29.92 11.42
CA HIS A 50 -6.38 30.99 10.64
C HIS A 50 -7.74 31.38 11.21
N CYS A 51 -8.59 30.40 11.52
CA CYS A 51 -9.89 30.61 12.16
C CYS A 51 -9.73 31.41 13.46
N LYS A 52 -8.79 31.00 14.32
CA LYS A 52 -8.55 31.67 15.61
C LYS A 52 -8.05 33.10 15.43
N ALA A 53 -7.12 33.35 14.51
CA ALA A 53 -6.61 34.69 14.26
C ALA A 53 -7.71 35.67 13.81
N LEU A 54 -8.63 35.23 12.95
CA LEU A 54 -9.78 36.04 12.51
C LEU A 54 -10.79 36.23 13.64
N PHE A 55 -11.04 35.19 14.43
CA PHE A 55 -11.91 35.25 15.61
C PHE A 55 -11.40 36.27 16.63
N ASP A 56 -10.10 36.25 16.95
CA ASP A 56 -9.46 37.18 17.89
C ASP A 56 -9.53 38.65 17.40
N GLN A 57 -9.65 38.87 16.07
CA GLN A 57 -9.84 40.19 15.45
C GLN A 57 -11.32 40.63 15.39
N GLY A 58 -12.25 39.83 15.90
CA GLY A 58 -13.69 40.09 15.79
C GLY A 58 -14.27 39.86 14.39
N ARG A 59 -13.52 39.23 13.48
CA ARG A 59 -13.92 38.95 12.09
C ARG A 59 -14.66 37.61 11.98
N PHE A 60 -15.81 37.51 12.65
CA PHE A 60 -16.52 36.24 12.83
C PHE A 60 -17.03 35.62 11.52
N THR A 61 -17.52 36.41 10.57
CA THR A 61 -17.96 35.92 9.26
C THR A 61 -16.80 35.30 8.47
N ASP A 62 -15.62 35.92 8.52
CA ASP A 62 -14.43 35.40 7.85
C ASP A 62 -13.90 34.15 8.54
N ALA A 63 -13.93 34.11 9.87
CA ALA A 63 -13.56 32.93 10.64
C ALA A 63 -14.46 31.72 10.31
N ALA A 64 -15.75 31.96 10.04
CA ALA A 64 -16.70 30.90 9.71
C ALA A 64 -16.33 30.10 8.45
N ALA A 65 -15.62 30.71 7.49
CA ALA A 65 -15.17 30.06 6.26
C ALA A 65 -14.17 28.90 6.51
N PHE A 66 -13.56 28.85 7.69
CA PHE A 66 -12.59 27.81 8.06
C PHE A 66 -13.22 26.64 8.82
N LEU A 67 -14.46 26.77 9.29
CA LEU A 67 -15.10 25.74 10.11
C LEU A 67 -15.37 24.45 9.33
N ASP A 68 -15.82 24.53 8.08
CA ASP A 68 -16.10 23.33 7.28
C ASP A 68 -14.81 22.57 6.89
N PRO A 69 -13.73 23.23 6.41
CA PRO A 69 -12.43 22.58 6.21
C PRO A 69 -11.86 21.94 7.48
N MET A 70 -12.01 22.60 8.63
CA MET A 70 -11.59 22.04 9.92
C MET A 70 -12.39 20.79 10.28
N ASP A 71 -13.71 20.85 10.17
CA ASP A 71 -14.60 19.73 10.47
C ASP A 71 -14.30 18.53 9.57
N ALA A 72 -14.08 18.76 8.27
CA ALA A 72 -13.67 17.72 7.33
C ALA A 72 -12.31 17.09 7.69
N ALA A 73 -11.34 17.89 8.15
CA ALA A 73 -10.04 17.37 8.59
C ALA A 73 -10.16 16.52 9.87
N VAL A 74 -11.05 16.91 10.81
CA VAL A 74 -11.35 16.11 12.01
C VAL A 74 -12.09 14.83 11.64
N GLN A 75 -13.07 14.88 10.74
CA GLN A 75 -13.76 13.69 10.24
C GLN A 75 -12.78 12.70 9.61
N ALA A 76 -11.86 13.17 8.77
CA ALA A 76 -10.83 12.31 8.18
C ALA A 76 -9.94 11.63 9.23
N LEU A 77 -9.61 12.32 10.33
CA LEU A 77 -8.87 11.70 11.44
C LEU A 77 -9.70 10.65 12.18
N GLU A 78 -10.98 10.90 12.41
CA GLU A 78 -11.89 9.93 13.04
C GLU A 78 -12.03 8.68 12.19
N ASP A 79 -12.16 8.82 10.88
CA ASP A 79 -12.23 7.71 9.93
C ASP A 79 -10.92 6.90 9.93
N LEU A 80 -9.77 7.57 9.90
CA LEU A 80 -8.45 6.92 9.99
C LEU A 80 -8.26 6.19 11.33
N GLN A 81 -8.71 6.80 12.43
CA GLN A 81 -8.66 6.20 13.76
C GLN A 81 -9.56 4.97 13.88
N ALA A 82 -10.76 5.01 13.28
CA ALA A 82 -11.69 3.90 13.24
C ALA A 82 -11.14 2.72 12.41
N ALA A 83 -10.45 3.01 11.31
CA ALA A 83 -9.83 1.99 10.45
C ALA A 83 -8.52 1.40 11.03
N LEU A 84 -7.90 2.07 12.01
CA LEU A 84 -6.56 1.72 12.49
C LEU A 84 -6.44 0.28 13.04
N PRO A 85 -7.37 -0.25 13.85
CA PRO A 85 -7.27 -1.63 14.33
C PRO A 85 -7.22 -2.65 13.19
N GLN A 86 -8.02 -2.43 12.14
CA GLN A 86 -8.04 -3.29 10.96
C GLN A 86 -6.73 -3.20 10.18
N ARG A 87 -6.21 -1.99 9.94
CA ARG A 87 -4.90 -1.80 9.26
C ARG A 87 -3.74 -2.44 10.05
N ILE A 88 -3.78 -2.40 11.38
CA ILE A 88 -2.80 -3.09 12.24
C ILE A 88 -2.91 -4.60 12.08
N LYS A 89 -4.13 -5.14 12.11
CA LYS A 89 -4.37 -6.57 11.92
C LYS A 89 -3.88 -7.04 10.55
N GLU A 90 -4.19 -6.31 9.49
CA GLU A 90 -3.73 -6.62 8.13
C GLU A 90 -2.21 -6.63 8.02
N ALA A 91 -1.53 -5.63 8.61
CA ALA A 91 -0.08 -5.59 8.65
C ALA A 91 0.52 -6.76 9.46
N GLN A 92 -0.15 -7.18 10.53
CA GLN A 92 0.26 -8.36 11.31
C GLN A 92 0.06 -9.66 10.53
N ASP A 93 -1.10 -9.83 9.90
CA ASP A 93 -1.44 -10.99 9.06
C ASP A 93 -0.42 -11.13 7.92
N GLN A 94 -0.07 -10.03 7.24
CA GLN A 94 0.98 -10.00 6.21
C GLN A 94 2.36 -10.37 6.76
N ALA A 95 2.74 -9.84 7.93
CA ALA A 95 4.02 -10.15 8.56
C ALA A 95 4.11 -11.63 8.97
N ASP A 96 3.00 -12.21 9.43
CA ASP A 96 2.93 -13.62 9.82
C ASP A 96 2.95 -14.55 8.60
N GLN A 97 2.26 -14.19 7.51
CA GLN A 97 2.40 -14.87 6.22
C GLN A 97 3.86 -14.88 5.74
N GLY A 98 4.55 -13.74 5.82
CA GLY A 98 5.96 -13.65 5.45
C GLY A 98 6.86 -14.58 6.28
N LYS A 99 6.59 -14.72 7.58
CA LYS A 99 7.29 -15.67 8.47
C LYS A 99 6.96 -17.11 8.12
N GLU A 100 5.72 -17.42 7.76
CA GLU A 100 5.30 -18.76 7.36
C GLU A 100 6.05 -19.19 6.10
N ILE A 101 6.06 -18.35 5.05
CA ILE A 101 6.80 -18.60 3.81
C ILE A 101 8.29 -18.81 4.10
N ALA A 102 8.89 -17.93 4.90
CA ALA A 102 10.28 -18.07 5.32
C ALA A 102 10.52 -19.38 6.08
N GLY A 103 9.58 -19.80 6.93
CA GLY A 103 9.62 -21.06 7.67
C GLY A 103 9.62 -22.28 6.75
N GLN A 104 8.81 -22.27 5.69
CA GLN A 104 8.78 -23.33 4.68
C GLN A 104 10.11 -23.46 3.92
N LEU A 105 10.79 -22.33 3.68
CA LEU A 105 12.04 -22.28 2.91
C LEU A 105 13.32 -22.40 3.76
N LYS A 106 13.22 -22.24 5.09
CA LYS A 106 14.36 -22.20 6.01
C LYS A 106 15.28 -23.41 5.94
N SER A 107 14.76 -24.59 5.59
CA SER A 107 15.54 -25.83 5.50
C SER A 107 15.91 -26.20 4.05
N ASP A 108 15.60 -25.36 3.06
CA ASP A 108 15.87 -25.67 1.66
C ASP A 108 17.38 -25.46 1.35
N THR A 109 18.10 -26.58 1.27
CA THR A 109 19.56 -26.58 1.05
C THR A 109 19.94 -26.09 -0.35
N GLU A 110 19.12 -26.36 -1.37
CA GLU A 110 19.36 -25.87 -2.73
C GLU A 110 19.22 -24.35 -2.80
N LEU A 111 18.20 -23.78 -2.16
CA LEU A 111 17.97 -22.34 -2.13
C LEU A 111 19.09 -21.61 -1.36
N LYS A 112 19.59 -22.20 -0.26
CA LYS A 112 20.78 -21.69 0.45
C LYS A 112 22.04 -21.74 -0.40
N ALA A 113 22.25 -22.83 -1.14
CA ALA A 113 23.37 -22.96 -2.05
C ALA A 113 23.29 -21.95 -3.19
N ALA A 114 22.10 -21.77 -3.78
CA ALA A 114 21.83 -20.77 -4.81
C ALA A 114 22.12 -19.36 -4.30
N ARG A 115 21.65 -19.00 -3.09
CA ARG A 115 21.98 -17.71 -2.46
C ARG A 115 23.48 -17.48 -2.36
N LYS A 116 24.23 -18.46 -1.81
CA LYS A 116 25.68 -18.34 -1.61
C LYS A 116 26.44 -18.17 -2.93
N ASN A 117 25.98 -18.83 -3.98
CA ASN A 117 26.68 -18.93 -5.26
C ASN A 117 25.96 -18.19 -6.39
N TRP A 118 25.05 -17.25 -6.09
CA TRP A 118 24.12 -16.68 -7.07
C TRP A 118 24.80 -16.09 -8.30
N LYS A 119 25.97 -15.47 -8.12
CA LYS A 119 26.76 -14.87 -9.20
C LYS A 119 27.34 -15.89 -10.18
N THR A 120 27.51 -17.14 -9.76
CA THR A 120 28.18 -18.19 -10.53
C THR A 120 27.28 -19.38 -10.86
N VAL A 121 26.10 -19.46 -10.24
CA VAL A 121 25.13 -20.51 -10.49
C VAL A 121 24.50 -20.32 -11.88
N SER A 122 24.13 -21.43 -12.52
CA SER A 122 23.52 -21.40 -13.85
C SER A 122 22.19 -20.63 -13.85
N GLU A 123 21.79 -20.10 -14.99
CA GLU A 123 20.49 -19.44 -15.13
C GLU A 123 19.32 -20.38 -14.80
N GLU A 124 19.42 -21.65 -15.20
CA GLU A 124 18.45 -22.68 -14.88
C GLU A 124 18.29 -22.87 -13.35
N ASP A 125 19.41 -22.92 -12.62
CA ASP A 125 19.39 -23.02 -11.17
C ASP A 125 18.84 -21.77 -10.49
N LYS A 126 19.11 -20.57 -11.05
CA LYS A 126 18.49 -19.32 -10.57
C LYS A 126 16.97 -19.41 -10.69
N ILE A 127 16.48 -19.83 -11.86
CA ILE A 127 15.04 -19.97 -12.10
C ILE A 127 14.44 -21.07 -11.22
N LYS A 128 15.12 -22.21 -11.05
CA LYS A 128 14.69 -23.27 -10.13
C LYS A 128 14.54 -22.75 -8.71
N ALA A 129 15.49 -21.94 -8.22
CA ALA A 129 15.41 -21.29 -6.92
C ALA A 129 14.22 -20.32 -6.81
N LEU A 130 14.00 -19.47 -7.82
CA LEU A 130 12.86 -18.54 -7.83
C LEU A 130 11.51 -19.26 -7.90
N ARG A 131 11.40 -20.37 -8.66
CA ARG A 131 10.18 -21.19 -8.70
C ARG A 131 9.81 -21.73 -7.32
N LYS A 132 10.80 -22.12 -6.50
CA LYS A 132 10.53 -22.57 -5.11
C LYS A 132 9.98 -21.46 -4.23
N VAL A 133 10.56 -20.26 -4.34
CA VAL A 133 10.12 -19.06 -3.62
C VAL A 133 8.68 -18.71 -4.00
N VAL A 134 8.40 -18.63 -5.30
CA VAL A 134 7.05 -18.34 -5.84
C VAL A 134 6.05 -19.43 -5.45
N ALA A 135 6.44 -20.71 -5.48
CA ALA A 135 5.57 -21.81 -5.07
C ALA A 135 5.22 -21.75 -3.58
N ALA A 136 6.17 -21.42 -2.71
CA ALA A 136 5.92 -21.27 -1.28
C ALA A 136 4.94 -20.13 -0.98
N GLN A 137 5.12 -18.97 -1.63
CA GLN A 137 4.18 -17.85 -1.48
C GLN A 137 2.80 -18.20 -2.06
N SER A 138 2.73 -18.79 -3.26
CA SER A 138 1.47 -19.18 -3.90
C SER A 138 0.66 -20.15 -3.03
N LYS A 139 1.35 -21.12 -2.40
CA LYS A 139 0.74 -22.03 -1.43
C LYS A 139 0.14 -21.30 -0.23
N CYS A 140 0.86 -20.33 0.35
CA CYS A 140 0.35 -19.55 1.48
C CYS A 140 -0.84 -18.66 1.09
N LEU A 141 -0.83 -18.15 -0.14
CA LEU A 141 -1.90 -17.33 -0.71
C LEU A 141 -3.09 -18.16 -1.24
N GLY A 142 -3.00 -19.50 -1.21
CA GLY A 142 -4.06 -20.39 -1.68
C GLY A 142 -4.28 -20.38 -3.20
N ILE A 143 -3.25 -20.04 -3.98
CA ILE A 143 -3.31 -20.00 -5.45
C ILE A 143 -2.32 -20.99 -6.08
N PRO A 144 -2.58 -21.48 -7.32
CA PRO A 144 -1.56 -22.21 -8.06
C PRO A 144 -0.34 -21.32 -8.33
N PRO A 145 0.89 -21.83 -8.35
CA PRO A 145 2.03 -21.03 -8.78
C PRO A 145 1.97 -20.72 -10.29
N PRO A 146 2.33 -19.51 -10.72
CA PRO A 146 2.42 -19.17 -12.15
C PRO A 146 3.65 -19.84 -12.78
N GLU A 147 3.62 -19.98 -14.10
CA GLU A 147 4.81 -20.37 -14.85
C GLU A 147 5.81 -19.20 -14.87
N LEU A 148 7.10 -19.50 -14.65
CA LEU A 148 8.18 -18.52 -14.86
C LEU A 148 8.72 -18.62 -16.29
N VAL A 149 8.78 -17.48 -16.97
CA VAL A 149 9.36 -17.30 -18.30
C VAL A 149 10.65 -16.51 -18.16
N ILE A 150 11.68 -16.93 -18.90
CA ILE A 150 12.97 -16.23 -18.95
C ILE A 150 12.96 -15.30 -20.14
N GLU A 151 13.36 -14.06 -19.90
CA GLU A 151 13.58 -13.07 -20.95
C GLU A 151 15.01 -12.49 -20.85
N HIS A 152 15.47 -11.88 -21.93
CA HIS A 152 16.76 -11.15 -22.00
C HIS A 152 16.54 -9.82 -22.69
N ILE A 153 15.83 -8.92 -22.03
CA ILE A 153 15.49 -7.59 -22.55
C ILE A 153 16.61 -6.62 -22.15
N PRO A 154 17.40 -6.10 -23.10
CA PRO A 154 18.45 -5.14 -22.76
C PRO A 154 17.85 -3.80 -22.28
N PRO A 155 18.64 -2.97 -21.58
CA PRO A 155 18.20 -1.63 -21.20
C PRO A 155 17.73 -0.80 -22.39
N ALA A 156 16.64 -0.07 -22.23
CA ALA A 156 16.11 0.89 -23.21
C ALA A 156 15.94 2.25 -22.53
N ASP A 157 16.44 3.33 -23.16
CA ASP A 157 16.36 4.70 -22.65
C ASP A 157 16.89 4.86 -21.20
N GLY A 158 17.91 4.08 -20.84
CA GLY A 158 18.50 4.08 -19.49
C GLY A 158 17.66 3.37 -18.43
N LEU A 159 16.57 2.70 -18.81
CA LEU A 159 15.71 1.91 -17.93
C LEU A 159 15.89 0.41 -18.20
N VAL A 160 15.76 -0.38 -17.13
CA VAL A 160 15.83 -1.84 -17.19
C VAL A 160 14.54 -2.43 -16.65
N THR A 161 13.82 -3.17 -17.48
CA THR A 161 12.69 -4.00 -17.04
C THR A 161 13.25 -5.21 -16.32
N ASN A 162 13.02 -5.36 -15.02
CA ASN A 162 13.59 -6.48 -14.25
C ASN A 162 12.76 -7.77 -14.38
N GLY A 163 11.45 -7.60 -14.51
CA GLY A 163 10.45 -8.65 -14.65
C GLY A 163 9.07 -8.05 -14.53
N TYR A 164 8.04 -8.85 -14.81
CA TYR A 164 6.64 -8.47 -14.68
C TYR A 164 5.75 -9.71 -14.65
N PHE A 165 4.63 -9.64 -13.95
CA PHE A 165 3.52 -10.56 -14.17
C PHE A 165 2.62 -10.08 -15.32
N SER A 166 2.26 -10.97 -16.23
CA SER A 166 1.34 -10.67 -17.33
C SER A 166 -0.02 -11.32 -17.07
N PRO A 167 -1.08 -10.52 -16.83
CA PRO A 167 -2.44 -11.05 -16.73
C PRO A 167 -2.94 -11.72 -18.02
N ALA A 168 -2.36 -11.36 -19.18
CA ALA A 168 -2.79 -11.84 -20.49
C ALA A 168 -2.41 -13.31 -20.74
N ASP A 169 -1.22 -13.73 -20.31
CA ASP A 169 -0.76 -15.11 -20.44
C ASP A 169 -0.73 -15.87 -19.08
N GLY A 170 -0.91 -15.15 -17.98
CA GLY A 170 -0.89 -15.71 -16.62
C GLY A 170 0.51 -16.11 -16.15
N LYS A 171 1.58 -15.56 -16.74
CA LYS A 171 2.97 -15.94 -16.47
C LYS A 171 3.75 -14.82 -15.79
N LEU A 172 4.80 -15.24 -15.09
CA LEU A 172 5.76 -14.37 -14.43
C LEU A 172 7.03 -14.32 -15.28
N HIS A 173 7.28 -13.17 -15.91
CA HIS A 173 8.43 -12.95 -16.79
C HIS A 173 9.60 -12.39 -15.96
N ILE A 174 10.75 -13.05 -16.04
CA ILE A 174 11.97 -12.66 -15.33
C ILE A 174 13.04 -12.30 -16.37
N ASN A 175 13.49 -11.05 -16.35
CA ASN A 175 14.54 -10.60 -17.25
C ASN A 175 15.92 -10.95 -16.69
N MET A 176 16.59 -11.93 -17.29
CA MET A 176 17.92 -12.41 -16.95
C MET A 176 19.05 -11.66 -17.68
N ASP A 177 18.75 -10.54 -18.34
CA ASP A 177 19.79 -9.64 -18.88
C ASP A 177 20.86 -9.30 -17.81
N PRO A 178 22.16 -9.19 -18.17
CA PRO A 178 23.21 -8.86 -17.21
C PRO A 178 23.03 -7.51 -16.48
N ALA A 179 22.31 -6.56 -17.07
CA ALA A 179 21.99 -5.27 -16.44
C ALA A 179 20.79 -5.33 -15.50
N SER A 180 20.02 -6.42 -15.52
CA SER A 180 18.87 -6.63 -14.65
C SER A 180 19.28 -6.79 -13.19
N SER A 181 18.46 -6.26 -12.28
CA SER A 181 18.69 -6.40 -10.84
C SER A 181 18.59 -7.84 -10.34
N VAL A 182 18.00 -8.76 -11.12
CA VAL A 182 17.89 -10.19 -10.77
C VAL A 182 19.25 -10.89 -10.71
N GLN A 183 20.32 -10.27 -11.20
CA GLN A 183 21.69 -10.75 -10.98
C GLN A 183 22.13 -10.66 -9.50
N ASN A 184 21.36 -9.98 -8.66
CA ASN A 184 21.47 -10.03 -7.21
C ASN A 184 20.37 -10.92 -6.62
N PHE A 185 20.73 -11.85 -5.73
CA PHE A 185 19.78 -12.82 -5.16
C PHE A 185 18.65 -12.14 -4.40
N GLU A 186 18.98 -11.17 -3.54
CA GLU A 186 17.97 -10.48 -2.72
C GLU A 186 16.96 -9.74 -3.60
N ARG A 187 17.42 -9.06 -4.65
CA ARG A 187 16.56 -8.38 -5.64
C ARG A 187 15.75 -9.35 -6.49
N ALA A 188 16.30 -10.50 -6.86
CA ALA A 188 15.57 -11.52 -7.60
C ALA A 188 14.43 -12.12 -6.77
N VAL A 189 14.66 -12.40 -5.48
CA VAL A 189 13.63 -12.89 -4.55
C VAL A 189 12.56 -11.82 -4.31
N ASP A 190 12.97 -10.57 -4.08
CA ASP A 190 12.06 -9.43 -3.93
C ASP A 190 11.13 -9.28 -5.14
N LEU A 191 11.71 -9.22 -6.34
CA LEU A 191 10.97 -9.15 -7.59
C LEU A 191 10.01 -10.35 -7.75
N ALA A 192 10.48 -11.57 -7.55
CA ALA A 192 9.63 -12.75 -7.77
C ALA A 192 8.41 -12.79 -6.83
N ILE A 193 8.56 -12.33 -5.57
CA ILE A 193 7.44 -12.22 -4.63
C ILE A 193 6.51 -11.06 -5.01
N LEU A 194 7.06 -9.91 -5.43
CA LEU A 194 6.29 -8.76 -5.91
C LEU A 194 5.41 -9.14 -7.10
N GLU A 195 6.00 -9.74 -8.13
CA GLU A 195 5.26 -10.14 -9.34
C GLU A 195 4.25 -11.26 -9.05
N ASN A 196 4.55 -12.17 -8.13
CA ASN A 196 3.57 -13.18 -7.73
C ASN A 196 2.44 -12.60 -6.84
N ALA A 197 2.64 -11.44 -6.20
CA ALA A 197 1.53 -10.70 -5.60
C ALA A 197 0.58 -10.15 -6.68
N HIS A 198 1.11 -9.67 -7.82
CA HIS A 198 0.28 -9.32 -8.99
C HIS A 198 -0.47 -10.53 -9.56
N HIS A 199 0.17 -11.71 -9.56
CA HIS A 199 -0.54 -12.94 -9.92
C HIS A 199 -1.73 -13.24 -9.00
N TRP A 200 -1.56 -13.09 -7.68
CA TRP A 200 -2.64 -13.26 -6.71
C TRP A 200 -3.77 -12.24 -6.92
N GLN A 201 -3.43 -10.97 -7.16
CA GLN A 201 -4.40 -9.92 -7.45
C GLN A 201 -5.23 -10.28 -8.70
N ALA A 202 -4.57 -10.66 -9.79
CA ALA A 202 -5.26 -11.11 -11.01
C ALA A 202 -6.12 -12.36 -10.77
N HIS A 203 -5.67 -13.27 -9.90
CA HIS A 203 -6.46 -14.44 -9.50
C HIS A 203 -7.76 -14.04 -8.78
N LEU A 204 -7.69 -13.11 -7.82
CA LEU A 204 -8.86 -12.59 -7.13
C LEU A 204 -9.83 -11.88 -8.08
N VAL A 205 -9.32 -11.04 -8.99
CA VAL A 205 -10.16 -10.35 -9.98
C VAL A 205 -10.87 -11.34 -10.89
N ARG A 206 -10.20 -12.42 -11.33
CA ARG A 206 -10.85 -13.50 -12.09
C ARG A 206 -11.97 -14.19 -11.29
N GLN A 207 -11.74 -14.49 -10.02
CA GLN A 207 -12.79 -15.08 -9.17
C GLN A 207 -13.98 -14.14 -8.97
N LEU A 208 -13.73 -12.83 -8.81
CA LEU A 208 -14.77 -11.81 -8.72
C LEU A 208 -15.60 -11.75 -10.01
N LYS A 209 -14.95 -11.65 -11.18
CA LYS A 209 -15.63 -11.62 -12.49
C LYS A 209 -16.43 -12.89 -12.77
N ALA A 210 -15.97 -14.04 -12.26
CA ALA A 210 -16.69 -15.31 -12.36
C ALA A 210 -17.86 -15.43 -11.34
N GLY A 211 -18.04 -14.47 -10.44
CA GLY A 211 -19.07 -14.50 -9.40
C GLY A 211 -18.80 -15.46 -8.24
N ALA A 212 -17.55 -15.96 -8.13
CA ALA A 212 -17.13 -16.83 -7.04
C ALA A 212 -16.93 -16.05 -5.73
N LEU A 213 -16.39 -14.83 -5.81
CA LEU A 213 -16.33 -13.90 -4.68
C LEU A 213 -17.63 -13.11 -4.58
N LYS A 214 -18.22 -13.04 -3.38
CA LYS A 214 -19.49 -12.36 -3.08
C LYS A 214 -19.35 -11.45 -1.86
N PRO A 215 -20.26 -10.46 -1.67
CA PRO A 215 -20.28 -9.66 -0.45
C PRO A 215 -20.27 -10.55 0.81
N GLY A 216 -19.36 -10.26 1.73
CA GLY A 216 -19.12 -11.06 2.93
C GLY A 216 -17.95 -12.05 2.82
N ASP A 217 -17.44 -12.32 1.61
CA ASP A 217 -16.15 -13.01 1.46
C ASP A 217 -15.01 -12.07 1.88
N PRO A 218 -14.04 -12.51 2.70
CA PRO A 218 -12.91 -11.68 3.14
C PRO A 218 -12.13 -11.01 2.00
N ASN A 219 -12.10 -11.63 0.81
CA ASN A 219 -11.35 -11.10 -0.33
C ASN A 219 -12.22 -10.26 -1.29
N PHE A 220 -13.53 -10.13 -1.06
CA PHE A 220 -14.43 -9.50 -2.03
C PHE A 220 -14.11 -8.02 -2.28
N GLU A 221 -14.03 -7.21 -1.22
CA GLU A 221 -13.77 -5.78 -1.33
C GLU A 221 -12.37 -5.52 -1.90
N GLN A 222 -11.38 -6.32 -1.49
CA GLN A 222 -10.02 -6.22 -2.01
C GLN A 222 -9.95 -6.59 -3.50
N ALA A 223 -10.67 -7.62 -3.94
CA ALA A 223 -10.79 -7.96 -5.36
C ALA A 223 -11.49 -6.85 -6.17
N GLN A 224 -12.52 -6.21 -5.60
CA GLN A 224 -13.17 -5.07 -6.25
C GLN A 224 -12.21 -3.89 -6.42
N MET A 225 -11.43 -3.59 -5.38
CA MET A 225 -10.40 -2.55 -5.44
C MET A 225 -9.36 -2.83 -6.54
N PHE A 226 -8.86 -4.06 -6.65
CA PHE A 226 -7.94 -4.43 -7.73
C PHE A 226 -8.59 -4.37 -9.12
N ALA A 227 -9.87 -4.73 -9.24
CA ALA A 227 -10.58 -4.68 -10.52
C ALA A 227 -10.72 -3.23 -11.05
N VAL A 228 -10.75 -2.22 -10.19
CA VAL A 228 -10.76 -0.80 -10.60
C VAL A 228 -9.48 -0.43 -11.34
N ASN A 229 -8.33 -1.01 -10.95
CA ASN A 229 -7.06 -0.77 -11.64
C ASN A 229 -7.00 -1.39 -13.04
N GLU A 230 -7.89 -2.34 -13.38
CA GLU A 230 -7.97 -2.90 -14.74
C GLU A 230 -8.83 -2.05 -15.71
N ILE A 231 -9.45 -0.97 -15.25
CA ILE A 231 -10.27 -0.10 -16.11
C ILE A 231 -9.37 0.68 -17.05
N HIS A 232 -9.54 0.51 -18.35
CA HIS A 232 -8.80 1.26 -19.36
C HIS A 232 -9.74 1.99 -20.34
N PRO A 233 -9.52 3.30 -20.61
CA PRO A 233 -8.47 4.16 -20.04
C PRO A 233 -8.80 4.65 -18.61
N GLY A 234 -7.77 5.05 -17.85
CA GLY A 234 -7.90 5.87 -16.64
C GLY A 234 -7.87 5.14 -15.28
N GLY A 235 -7.89 3.81 -15.25
CA GLY A 235 -7.76 3.03 -14.01
C GLY A 235 -6.31 2.71 -13.60
N TYR A 236 -5.36 2.85 -14.51
CA TYR A 236 -3.95 2.56 -14.28
C TYR A 236 -3.04 3.68 -14.81
N ILE A 237 -2.22 4.24 -13.93
CA ILE A 237 -1.14 5.18 -14.23
C ILE A 237 0.15 4.38 -14.42
N THR A 238 0.88 4.63 -15.50
CA THR A 238 2.15 3.94 -15.73
C THR A 238 3.30 4.60 -14.96
N GLY A 239 4.36 3.83 -14.66
CA GLY A 239 5.55 4.39 -14.00
C GLY A 239 6.27 5.46 -14.84
N GLN A 240 6.09 5.44 -16.16
CA GLN A 240 6.61 6.44 -17.09
C GLN A 240 5.83 7.76 -17.04
N GLU A 241 4.53 7.71 -16.76
CA GLU A 241 3.67 8.90 -16.64
C GLU A 241 3.92 9.63 -15.31
N ASP A 242 3.82 8.92 -14.19
CA ASP A 242 4.08 9.46 -12.86
C ASP A 242 4.47 8.32 -11.90
N TYR A 243 5.77 8.15 -11.68
CA TYR A 243 6.31 7.09 -10.82
C TYR A 243 5.82 7.17 -9.36
N ALA A 244 5.58 8.38 -8.85
CA ALA A 244 5.13 8.58 -7.47
C ALA A 244 3.65 8.23 -7.31
N ALA A 245 2.82 8.55 -8.31
CA ALA A 245 1.43 8.13 -8.36
C ALA A 245 1.30 6.63 -8.64
N TYR A 246 2.10 6.11 -9.57
CA TYR A 246 2.16 4.69 -9.94
C TYR A 246 2.26 3.79 -8.71
N LYS A 247 3.25 4.06 -7.83
CA LYS A 247 3.47 3.28 -6.60
C LYS A 247 2.38 3.39 -5.55
N LYS A 248 1.54 4.42 -5.62
CA LYS A 248 0.46 4.66 -4.66
C LYS A 248 -0.87 4.08 -5.12
N GLN A 249 -0.92 3.50 -6.32
CA GLN A 249 -2.12 2.83 -6.79
C GLN A 249 -2.37 1.57 -5.95
N PRO A 250 -3.64 1.20 -5.67
CA PRO A 250 -3.93 0.09 -4.77
C PRO A 250 -3.24 -1.24 -5.14
N LEU A 251 -3.18 -1.53 -6.44
CA LEU A 251 -2.53 -2.71 -7.00
C LEU A 251 -1.01 -2.73 -6.68
N GLU A 252 -0.35 -1.59 -6.88
CA GLU A 252 1.09 -1.42 -6.66
C GLU A 252 1.43 -1.32 -5.17
N ASP A 253 0.72 -0.48 -4.42
CA ASP A 253 0.96 -0.28 -2.98
C ASP A 253 0.84 -1.60 -2.21
N HIS A 254 -0.13 -2.45 -2.58
CA HIS A 254 -0.24 -3.79 -2.04
C HIS A 254 0.97 -4.67 -2.39
N ALA A 255 1.39 -4.71 -3.65
CA ALA A 255 2.54 -5.51 -4.07
C ALA A 255 3.85 -5.04 -3.40
N TRP A 256 4.09 -3.73 -3.35
CA TRP A 256 5.26 -3.13 -2.70
C TRP A 256 5.25 -3.22 -1.17
N THR A 257 4.09 -3.37 -0.54
CA THR A 257 3.99 -3.60 0.90
C THR A 257 4.23 -5.07 1.23
N THR A 258 3.64 -5.99 0.46
CA THR A 258 3.73 -7.44 0.71
C THR A 258 5.06 -8.04 0.24
N GLY A 259 5.58 -7.60 -0.91
CA GLY A 259 6.74 -8.18 -1.58
C GLY A 259 8.05 -8.02 -0.80
N PRO A 260 8.58 -6.79 -0.69
CA PRO A 260 9.83 -6.51 0.02
C PRO A 260 9.87 -7.00 1.47
N GLN A 261 8.75 -6.91 2.20
CA GLN A 261 8.69 -7.38 3.58
C GLN A 261 8.79 -8.92 3.66
N THR A 262 8.06 -9.63 2.80
CA THR A 262 8.11 -11.09 2.71
C THR A 262 9.49 -11.56 2.26
N ALA A 263 10.05 -10.96 1.21
CA ALA A 263 11.39 -11.25 0.72
C ALA A 263 12.45 -11.07 1.83
N LYS A 264 12.36 -9.99 2.61
CA LYS A 264 13.25 -9.77 3.76
C LYS A 264 13.18 -10.89 4.81
N GLN A 265 11.98 -11.42 5.10
CA GLN A 265 11.84 -12.54 6.04
C GLN A 265 12.47 -13.82 5.46
N ILE A 266 12.24 -14.12 4.17
CA ILE A 266 12.83 -15.27 3.48
C ILE A 266 14.35 -15.17 3.52
N ILE A 267 14.92 -14.03 3.11
CA ILE A 267 16.36 -13.79 3.08
C ILE A 267 16.97 -13.89 4.48
N LYS A 268 16.26 -13.46 5.53
CA LYS A 268 16.73 -13.61 6.92
C LYS A 268 16.74 -15.08 7.37
N GLY A 269 15.84 -15.90 6.85
CA GLY A 269 15.70 -17.32 7.22
C GLY A 269 16.66 -18.27 6.48
N LEU A 270 17.18 -17.89 5.32
CA LEU A 270 18.10 -18.68 4.51
C LEU A 270 19.55 -18.60 4.99
#